data_AF-A0A0D6EIB4-F1
#
_entry.id   AF-A0A0D6EIB4-F1
#
_cell.length_a   1.000
_cell.length_b   1.000
_cell.length_c   1.000
_cell.angle_alpha   90.00
_cell.angle_beta   90.00
_cell.angle_gamma   90.00
#
_symmetry.space_group_name_H-M   'P 1'
#
loop_
_entity.id
_entity.type
_entity.pdbx_description
1 polymer ?
#
loop_
_entity_poly.entity_id
_entity_poly.type
_entity_poly.pdbx_seq_one_letter_code
_entity_poly.pdbx_strand_id
1 'polypeptide(L)'
;MTSLADELMNDLDDLGSGSEGDEELEAALAGPTGSGTAAAGGADEAMEQGSDDEAEAEGDVPSELHVPEGGVKPAEELDAEQVNAMDLASVAEVGKVAKLFGGRQLREVLTKIDYYREHPDPNLASDGDSSEYQLIVQANNLSVEIDNEMLIVHKFIRDHYLPRFPELDSLVSAPLPYCRVILALGNGPELQGDINGILPSGSVMAVKVTAATSRGEQLEAGEWVQVKAACDMMFGLDDAKKKILEYVESRISLLAPNISAIVGTQTATKILGIAGGLQGLSRIPHSNIYVLGAVKRASTGFSTASHSIDRRHTGFIYQCPIVQQTRPEDRMKAQRKVGAKVALAARVDIAGSSPGGLFGEEQRQKLEAEMERLARPAPSKVTKALPRPDEKKKNRRGGKRARKAKEAYAMTELRKQQNRLKFGEAEEEVGAYDETRGLGMIGSSSGKVRGNIGEARSKAKLSKAAKGRLASIKTSSGTATSGLATSLAFTPVQGLELVDPSKLRNKVDDANAKWFAEGAFTHVRKGEGIGKPAPSSSKPT
;
A
#
# COMPACT_ATOMS: atom_id res chain seq x y z
N MET A 1 -36.14 0.06 -53.63
CA MET A 1 -35.42 -1.11 -53.08
C MET A 1 -33.98 -1.00 -53.53
N THR A 2 -33.21 -0.22 -52.77
CA THR A 2 -31.75 -0.17 -52.86
C THR A 2 -31.21 -1.42 -52.19
N SER A 3 -30.23 -2.07 -52.82
CA SER A 3 -29.75 -3.38 -52.37
C SER A 3 -28.76 -3.23 -51.22
N LEU A 4 -28.73 -4.22 -50.33
CA LEU A 4 -27.87 -4.30 -49.14
C LEU A 4 -26.36 -4.07 -49.42
N ALA A 5 -25.94 -4.16 -50.68
CA ALA A 5 -24.57 -3.88 -51.10
C ALA A 5 -24.25 -2.38 -51.20
N ASP A 6 -25.23 -1.52 -51.50
CA ASP A 6 -25.03 -0.07 -51.59
C ASP A 6 -24.99 0.60 -50.19
N GLU A 7 -25.66 0.00 -49.20
CA GLU A 7 -25.64 0.48 -47.82
C GLU A 7 -24.31 0.13 -47.11
N LEU A 8 -23.68 -0.99 -47.50
CA LEU A 8 -22.35 -1.39 -47.00
C LEU A 8 -21.19 -0.62 -47.62
N MET A 9 -21.32 -0.13 -48.86
CA MET A 9 -20.28 0.72 -49.47
C MET A 9 -20.30 2.14 -48.91
N ASN A 10 -21.48 2.68 -48.59
CA ASN A 10 -21.58 4.00 -47.96
C ASN A 10 -21.00 4.03 -46.53
N ASP A 11 -21.00 2.90 -45.81
CA ASP A 11 -20.38 2.79 -44.48
C ASP A 11 -18.84 2.67 -44.54
N LEU A 12 -18.26 2.35 -45.70
CA LEU A 12 -16.81 2.23 -45.89
C LEU A 12 -16.15 3.56 -46.31
N ASP A 13 -16.88 4.42 -47.02
CA ASP A 13 -16.37 5.72 -47.50
C ASP A 13 -16.34 6.82 -46.41
N ASP A 14 -17.06 6.67 -45.30
CA ASP A 14 -17.03 7.61 -44.15
C ASP A 14 -15.81 7.40 -43.22
N LEU A 15 -15.00 6.37 -43.47
CA LEU A 15 -13.72 6.14 -42.76
C LEU A 15 -12.50 6.71 -43.51
N GLY A 16 -12.71 7.38 -44.64
CA GLY A 16 -11.66 7.76 -45.60
C GLY A 16 -11.22 9.22 -45.66
N SER A 17 -11.78 10.15 -44.87
CA SER A 17 -11.36 11.57 -44.93
C SER A 17 -11.13 12.19 -43.54
N GLY A 18 -9.86 12.40 -43.19
CA GLY A 18 -9.48 13.03 -41.92
C GLY A 18 -8.02 12.81 -41.50
N SER A 19 -7.07 12.87 -42.44
CA SER A 19 -5.63 12.91 -42.12
C SER A 19 -5.18 14.37 -42.00
N GLU A 20 -5.48 14.97 -40.85
CA GLU A 20 -4.74 16.13 -40.29
C GLU A 20 -4.74 15.96 -38.76
N GLY A 21 -3.73 15.25 -38.22
CA GLY A 21 -3.65 15.00 -36.78
C GLY A 21 -2.44 14.22 -36.26
N ASP A 22 -1.52 13.78 -37.11
CA ASP A 22 -0.37 12.94 -36.70
C ASP A 22 0.97 13.71 -36.62
N GLU A 23 0.99 14.88 -35.97
CA GLU A 23 2.24 15.59 -35.65
C GLU A 23 2.58 15.69 -34.14
N GLU A 24 1.81 15.07 -33.23
CA GLU A 24 2.10 15.13 -31.78
C GLU A 24 2.57 13.81 -31.12
N LEU A 25 2.71 12.70 -31.87
CA LEU A 25 3.11 11.40 -31.33
C LEU A 25 4.60 11.02 -31.51
N GLU A 26 5.40 11.88 -32.14
CA GLU A 26 6.85 11.67 -32.36
C GLU A 26 7.76 12.34 -31.28
N ALA A 27 7.20 12.91 -30.20
CA ALA A 27 7.99 13.58 -29.15
C ALA A 27 8.27 12.74 -27.89
N ALA A 28 7.76 11.50 -27.79
CA ALA A 28 7.79 10.71 -26.55
C ALA A 28 8.83 9.55 -26.52
N LEU A 29 9.63 9.34 -27.57
CA LEU A 29 10.58 8.21 -27.65
C LEU A 29 12.07 8.58 -27.76
N ALA A 30 12.44 9.86 -27.63
CA ALA A 30 13.84 10.29 -27.70
C ALA A 30 14.42 10.66 -26.32
N GLY A 31 14.92 9.65 -25.58
CA GLY A 31 15.83 9.87 -24.45
C GLY A 31 17.30 9.90 -24.93
N PRO A 32 18.08 10.97 -24.68
CA PRO A 32 19.42 11.08 -25.22
C PRO A 32 20.46 10.26 -24.43
N THR A 33 21.20 9.42 -25.16
CA THR A 33 22.60 9.07 -24.86
C THR A 33 23.44 10.32 -25.19
N GLY A 34 24.48 10.79 -24.49
CA GLY A 34 25.30 10.33 -23.39
C GLY A 34 26.77 10.65 -23.71
N SER A 35 27.42 11.59 -23.00
CA SER A 35 28.85 11.53 -22.64
C SER A 35 29.29 12.78 -21.85
N GLY A 36 30.10 12.58 -20.81
CA GLY A 36 30.70 13.65 -20.01
C GLY A 36 32.22 13.71 -20.16
N THR A 37 32.84 14.73 -19.56
CA THR A 37 33.97 14.59 -18.60
C THR A 37 34.44 15.96 -18.03
N ALA A 38 34.51 16.01 -16.69
CA ALA A 38 35.61 16.49 -15.82
C ALA A 38 35.84 17.98 -15.45
N ALA A 39 36.22 18.13 -14.16
CA ALA A 39 36.90 19.21 -13.41
C ALA A 39 36.01 20.33 -12.83
N ALA A 40 36.15 20.85 -11.60
CA ALA A 40 36.88 20.50 -10.37
C ALA A 40 36.45 21.50 -9.26
N GLY A 41 36.46 21.10 -7.98
CA GLY A 41 36.28 21.94 -6.78
C GLY A 41 34.80 22.19 -6.40
N GLY A 42 34.30 21.98 -5.19
CA GLY A 42 34.91 21.80 -3.88
C GLY A 42 34.18 22.72 -2.89
N ALA A 43 33.16 22.22 -2.19
CA ALA A 43 32.63 22.79 -0.95
C ALA A 43 31.69 21.77 -0.29
N ASP A 44 31.87 21.63 1.01
CA ASP A 44 31.46 20.60 1.94
C ASP A 44 30.08 20.94 2.53
N GLU A 45 29.09 20.04 2.48
CA GLU A 45 27.97 20.01 3.44
C GLU A 45 27.56 18.56 3.69
N ALA A 46 27.84 18.11 4.91
CA ALA A 46 27.66 16.76 5.39
C ALA A 46 26.18 16.38 5.55
N MET A 47 25.77 15.27 4.95
CA MET A 47 24.58 14.51 5.38
C MET A 47 25.04 13.29 6.16
N GLU A 48 24.89 13.33 7.49
CA GLU A 48 24.85 12.15 8.34
C GLU A 48 23.62 11.31 7.97
N GLN A 49 23.86 10.10 7.43
CA GLN A 49 22.86 9.04 7.45
C GLN A 49 23.16 8.17 8.67
N GLY A 50 22.38 8.37 9.74
CA GLY A 50 22.28 7.45 10.84
C GLY A 50 21.77 6.11 10.34
N SER A 51 22.57 5.07 10.55
CA SER A 51 22.19 3.68 10.42
C SER A 51 21.34 3.30 11.62
N ASP A 52 20.02 3.16 11.41
CA ASP A 52 19.16 2.50 12.38
C ASP A 52 19.37 0.98 12.27
N ASP A 53 19.97 0.43 13.32
CA ASP A 53 20.06 -1.00 13.60
C ASP A 53 18.65 -1.53 13.92
N GLU A 54 18.02 -2.23 12.97
CA GLU A 54 16.91 -3.14 13.27
C GLU A 54 17.50 -4.51 13.66
N ALA A 55 17.66 -4.71 14.97
CA ALA A 55 17.83 -6.02 15.57
C ALA A 55 16.44 -6.66 15.75
N GLU A 56 16.16 -7.67 14.92
CA GLU A 56 15.07 -8.63 15.12
C GLU A 56 15.31 -9.38 16.44
N ALA A 57 14.62 -8.94 17.49
CA ALA A 57 14.50 -9.67 18.75
C ALA A 57 13.15 -10.39 18.75
N GLU A 58 13.16 -11.64 18.30
CA GLU A 58 12.19 -12.67 18.67
C GLU A 58 12.24 -12.84 20.19
N GLY A 59 11.37 -12.10 20.88
CA GLY A 59 11.13 -12.20 22.30
C GLY A 59 9.64 -12.13 22.53
N ASP A 60 9.04 -13.27 22.87
CA ASP A 60 7.72 -13.37 23.46
C ASP A 60 7.70 -12.53 24.75
N VAL A 61 7.21 -11.30 24.65
CA VAL A 61 7.07 -10.39 25.79
C VAL A 61 5.65 -10.56 26.31
N PRO A 62 5.41 -11.05 27.53
CA PRO A 62 4.09 -11.05 28.11
C PRO A 62 3.70 -9.59 28.35
N SER A 63 2.87 -9.05 27.46
CA SER A 63 2.40 -7.67 27.49
C SER A 63 1.24 -7.51 28.50
N GLU A 64 1.47 -7.89 29.75
CA GLU A 64 0.55 -7.51 30.82
C GLU A 64 0.60 -5.99 31.00
N LEU A 65 -0.44 -5.30 30.49
CA LEU A 65 -0.67 -3.88 30.77
C LEU A 65 -0.73 -3.68 32.29
N HIS A 66 0.22 -2.93 32.84
CA HIS A 66 0.08 -2.33 34.17
C HIS A 66 -0.98 -1.23 34.07
N VAL A 67 -2.21 -1.58 34.46
CA VAL A 67 -3.31 -0.63 34.61
C VAL A 67 -3.25 -0.07 36.04
N PRO A 68 -3.17 1.25 36.24
CA PRO A 68 -3.27 1.85 37.57
C PRO A 68 -4.57 1.43 38.27
N GLU A 69 -4.59 1.33 39.61
CA GLU A 69 -5.80 1.00 40.36
C GLU A 69 -6.96 1.96 40.00
N GLY A 70 -7.96 1.46 39.27
CA GLY A 70 -9.10 2.24 38.76
C GLY A 70 -9.17 2.43 37.23
N GLY A 71 -8.14 2.05 36.47
CA GLY A 71 -8.14 2.16 35.01
C GLY A 71 -8.95 1.06 34.30
N VAL A 72 -9.51 1.37 33.13
CA VAL A 72 -10.20 0.39 32.27
C VAL A 72 -9.19 -0.16 31.26
N LYS A 73 -9.02 -1.49 31.23
CA LYS A 73 -8.19 -2.15 30.22
C LYS A 73 -8.72 -1.84 28.81
N PRO A 74 -7.87 -1.46 27.84
CA PRO A 74 -8.28 -1.39 26.44
C PRO A 74 -8.86 -2.74 26.00
N ALA A 75 -9.98 -2.71 25.30
CA ALA A 75 -10.57 -3.93 24.74
C ALA A 75 -9.64 -4.51 23.66
N GLU A 76 -9.42 -5.82 23.70
CA GLU A 76 -8.62 -6.52 22.69
C GLU A 76 -9.43 -6.62 21.39
N GLU A 77 -8.87 -6.17 20.27
CA GLU A 77 -9.48 -6.38 18.96
C GLU A 77 -9.39 -7.87 18.57
N LEU A 78 -10.52 -8.48 18.25
CA LEU A 78 -10.54 -9.84 17.72
C LEU A 78 -10.10 -9.83 16.26
N ASP A 79 -9.16 -10.71 15.92
CA ASP A 79 -8.77 -10.89 14.53
C ASP A 79 -9.90 -11.56 13.74
N ALA A 80 -10.23 -11.02 12.58
CA ALA A 80 -11.29 -11.53 11.71
C ALA A 80 -11.04 -12.99 11.31
N GLU A 81 -9.78 -13.42 11.25
CA GLU A 81 -9.39 -14.80 10.96
C GLU A 81 -9.74 -15.76 12.10
N GLN A 82 -9.55 -15.33 13.35
CA GLN A 82 -9.93 -16.11 14.54
C GLN A 82 -11.45 -16.28 14.62
N VAL A 83 -12.20 -15.22 14.31
CA VAL A 83 -13.68 -15.29 14.25
C VAL A 83 -14.14 -16.20 13.12
N ASN A 84 -13.46 -16.20 11.97
CA ASN A 84 -13.78 -17.10 10.86
C ASN A 84 -13.53 -18.59 11.20
N ALA A 85 -12.60 -18.89 12.11
CA ALA A 85 -12.30 -20.25 12.55
C ALA A 85 -13.32 -20.79 13.58
N MET A 86 -14.19 -19.94 14.14
CA MET A 86 -15.24 -20.37 15.05
C MET A 86 -16.35 -21.10 14.27
N ASP A 87 -16.72 -22.29 14.75
CA ASP A 87 -17.90 -23.02 14.24
C ASP A 87 -19.14 -22.59 15.01
N LEU A 88 -19.94 -21.71 14.40
CA LEU A 88 -21.16 -21.16 14.99
C LEU A 88 -22.42 -21.84 14.45
N ALA A 89 -22.31 -22.77 13.50
CA ALA A 89 -23.46 -23.43 12.87
C ALA A 89 -24.27 -24.30 13.85
N SER A 90 -23.65 -24.77 14.94
CA SER A 90 -24.30 -25.60 15.96
C SER A 90 -25.08 -24.80 17.01
N VAL A 91 -24.98 -23.47 17.03
CA VAL A 91 -25.62 -22.63 18.05
C VAL A 91 -26.98 -22.15 17.55
N ALA A 92 -28.06 -22.52 18.23
CA ALA A 92 -29.41 -22.20 17.78
C ALA A 92 -29.87 -20.75 18.09
N GLU A 93 -29.21 -20.03 19.02
CA GLU A 93 -29.64 -18.71 19.47
C GLU A 93 -28.49 -17.69 19.47
N VAL A 94 -28.73 -16.56 18.83
CA VAL A 94 -27.76 -15.45 18.70
C VAL A 94 -27.32 -14.91 20.05
N GLY A 95 -28.24 -14.81 21.02
CA GLY A 95 -27.96 -14.21 22.34
C GLY A 95 -26.98 -15.00 23.21
N LYS A 96 -26.67 -16.27 22.86
CA LYS A 96 -25.61 -17.05 23.53
C LYS A 96 -24.22 -16.69 23.01
N VAL A 97 -24.18 -16.25 21.76
CA VAL A 97 -22.97 -15.88 21.03
C VAL A 97 -22.67 -14.39 21.27
N ALA A 98 -23.69 -13.55 21.18
CA ALA A 98 -23.65 -12.12 21.41
C ALA A 98 -24.09 -11.77 22.84
N LYS A 99 -23.11 -11.66 23.76
CA LYS A 99 -23.33 -11.39 25.18
C LYS A 99 -23.45 -9.90 25.52
N LEU A 100 -22.90 -9.01 24.68
CA LEU A 100 -22.79 -7.58 24.95
C LEU A 100 -24.10 -6.85 24.63
N PHE A 101 -24.81 -7.20 23.56
CA PHE A 101 -26.12 -6.62 23.24
C PHE A 101 -27.15 -6.75 24.38
N GLY A 102 -27.19 -7.91 25.05
CA GLY A 102 -28.01 -8.15 26.26
C GLY A 102 -27.31 -7.76 27.57
N GLY A 103 -26.07 -7.28 27.50
CA GLY A 103 -25.22 -7.00 28.63
C GLY A 103 -25.67 -5.78 29.42
N ARG A 104 -25.51 -5.85 30.75
CA ARG A 104 -25.78 -4.70 31.65
C ARG A 104 -24.86 -3.52 31.32
N GLN A 105 -23.61 -3.79 30.92
CA GLN A 105 -22.59 -2.77 30.65
C GLN A 105 -23.00 -1.85 29.49
N LEU A 106 -23.43 -2.40 28.35
CA LEU A 106 -23.85 -1.60 27.20
C LEU A 106 -25.04 -0.70 27.56
N ARG A 107 -26.04 -1.25 28.24
CA ARG A 107 -27.22 -0.49 28.67
C ARG A 107 -26.85 0.61 29.66
N GLU A 108 -25.99 0.32 30.63
CA GLU A 108 -25.54 1.30 31.63
C GLU A 108 -24.77 2.45 30.98
N VAL A 109 -23.84 2.16 30.09
CA VAL A 109 -23.06 3.17 29.37
C VAL A 109 -23.98 4.02 28.49
N LEU A 110 -24.93 3.43 27.76
CA LEU A 110 -25.90 4.19 26.98
C LEU A 110 -26.78 5.10 27.84
N THR A 111 -27.26 4.62 28.99
CA THR A 111 -28.05 5.46 29.92
C THR A 111 -27.23 6.60 30.51
N LYS A 112 -25.94 6.37 30.80
CA LYS A 112 -25.01 7.40 31.27
C LYS A 112 -24.71 8.42 30.18
N ILE A 113 -24.55 7.98 28.93
CA ILE A 113 -24.38 8.85 27.76
C ILE A 113 -25.60 9.76 27.60
N ASP A 114 -26.81 9.21 27.68
CA ASP A 114 -28.04 10.00 27.59
C ASP A 114 -28.13 11.04 28.74
N TYR A 115 -27.72 10.65 29.95
CA TYR A 115 -27.67 11.56 31.10
C TYR A 115 -26.69 12.73 30.90
N TYR A 116 -25.43 12.46 30.52
CA TYR A 116 -24.41 13.50 30.31
C TYR A 116 -24.61 14.29 29.01
N ARG A 117 -25.37 13.76 28.06
CA ARG A 117 -25.84 14.51 26.89
C ARG A 117 -26.79 15.63 27.30
N GLU A 118 -27.66 15.38 28.27
CA GLU A 118 -28.59 16.37 28.83
C GLU A 118 -27.94 17.26 29.89
N HIS A 119 -26.98 16.73 30.66
CA HIS A 119 -26.28 17.40 31.75
C HIS A 119 -24.77 17.42 31.49
N PRO A 120 -24.29 18.33 30.63
CA PRO A 120 -22.86 18.41 30.33
C PRO A 120 -22.09 18.95 31.54
N ASP A 121 -21.04 18.25 31.99
CA ASP A 121 -20.22 18.77 33.10
C ASP A 121 -19.31 19.89 32.60
N PRO A 122 -19.34 21.09 33.22
CA PRO A 122 -18.50 22.21 32.83
C PRO A 122 -17.02 22.04 33.23
N ASN A 123 -16.72 21.15 34.19
CA ASN A 123 -15.37 20.92 34.72
C ASN A 123 -14.62 19.74 34.10
N LEU A 124 -15.14 19.15 33.01
CA LEU A 124 -14.54 18.00 32.31
C LEU A 124 -13.06 18.21 31.92
N ALA A 125 -12.64 19.46 31.68
CA ALA A 125 -11.27 19.80 31.29
C ALA A 125 -10.30 19.98 32.47
N SER A 126 -10.80 20.17 33.70
CA SER A 126 -9.97 20.52 34.86
C SER A 126 -9.60 19.29 35.71
N ASP A 127 -10.49 18.30 35.78
CA ASP A 127 -10.32 17.11 36.61
C ASP A 127 -10.13 15.88 35.70
N GLY A 128 -8.89 15.43 35.57
CA GLY A 128 -8.51 14.24 34.76
C GLY A 128 -9.16 12.93 35.19
N ASP A 129 -9.86 12.92 36.34
CA ASP A 129 -10.62 11.80 36.89
C ASP A 129 -12.14 12.02 36.90
N SER A 130 -12.64 13.02 36.15
CA SER A 130 -14.08 13.29 36.08
C SER A 130 -14.87 12.04 35.65
N SER A 131 -16.05 11.86 36.25
CA SER A 131 -16.92 10.71 35.94
C SER A 131 -17.30 10.66 34.45
N GLU A 132 -17.41 11.82 33.81
CA GLU A 132 -17.64 11.95 32.37
C GLU A 132 -16.41 11.53 31.54
N TYR A 133 -15.17 11.81 31.98
CA TYR A 133 -13.95 11.31 31.31
C TYR A 133 -13.86 9.79 31.36
N GLN A 134 -14.11 9.18 32.52
CA GLN A 134 -14.14 7.73 32.67
C GLN A 134 -15.21 7.09 31.78
N LEU A 135 -16.37 7.74 31.64
CA LEU A 135 -17.43 7.30 30.73
C LEU A 135 -16.99 7.35 29.26
N ILE A 136 -16.26 8.38 28.83
CA ILE A 136 -15.76 8.49 27.44
C ILE A 136 -14.77 7.36 27.14
N VAL A 137 -13.85 7.06 28.07
CA VAL A 137 -12.91 5.95 27.91
C VAL A 137 -13.65 4.61 27.88
N GLN A 138 -14.61 4.40 28.79
CA GLN A 138 -15.46 3.21 28.80
C GLN A 138 -16.26 3.07 27.50
N ALA A 139 -16.84 4.16 27.00
CA ALA A 139 -17.62 4.18 25.77
C ALA A 139 -16.75 3.86 24.55
N ASN A 140 -15.49 4.32 24.51
CA ASN A 140 -14.57 3.97 23.44
C ASN A 140 -14.19 2.48 23.47
N ASN A 141 -13.81 1.94 24.63
CA ASN A 141 -13.53 0.51 24.78
C ASN A 141 -14.75 -0.34 24.39
N LEU A 142 -15.94 0.08 24.82
CA LEU A 142 -17.20 -0.57 24.47
C LEU A 142 -17.48 -0.51 22.96
N SER A 143 -17.08 0.56 22.27
CA SER A 143 -17.21 0.63 20.81
C SER A 143 -16.39 -0.46 20.10
N VAL A 144 -15.20 -0.80 20.62
CA VAL A 144 -14.37 -1.89 20.09
C VAL A 144 -15.00 -3.25 20.39
N GLU A 145 -15.54 -3.43 21.59
CA GLU A 145 -16.28 -4.64 21.96
C GLU A 145 -17.52 -4.84 21.07
N ILE A 146 -18.23 -3.76 20.73
CA ILE A 146 -19.35 -3.80 19.77
C ILE A 146 -18.85 -4.27 18.41
N ASP A 147 -17.71 -3.77 17.92
CA ASP A 147 -17.15 -4.20 16.62
C ASP A 147 -16.78 -5.68 16.61
N ASN A 148 -16.15 -6.16 17.67
CA ASN A 148 -15.85 -7.57 17.87
C ASN A 148 -17.14 -8.42 17.83
N GLU A 149 -18.18 -8.01 18.55
CA GLU A 149 -19.46 -8.70 18.55
C GLU A 149 -20.15 -8.64 17.18
N MET A 150 -20.09 -7.51 16.47
CA MET A 150 -20.59 -7.38 15.10
C MET A 150 -19.90 -8.38 14.15
N LEU A 151 -18.60 -8.65 14.31
CA LEU A 151 -17.92 -9.67 13.51
C LEU A 151 -18.41 -11.08 13.84
N ILE A 152 -18.63 -11.39 15.12
CA ILE A 152 -19.13 -12.70 15.54
C ILE A 152 -20.58 -12.90 15.05
N VAL A 153 -21.45 -11.91 15.21
CA VAL A 153 -22.82 -11.93 14.69
C VAL A 153 -22.81 -12.07 13.16
N HIS A 154 -21.87 -11.43 12.46
CA HIS A 154 -21.73 -11.57 11.02
C HIS A 154 -21.32 -13.00 10.62
N LYS A 155 -20.39 -13.64 11.34
CA LYS A 155 -20.04 -15.06 11.12
C LYS A 155 -21.25 -15.97 11.37
N PHE A 156 -21.99 -15.75 12.45
CA PHE A 156 -23.22 -16.47 12.74
C PHE A 156 -24.22 -16.39 11.59
N ILE A 157 -24.51 -15.17 11.10
CA ILE A 157 -25.44 -14.97 9.97
C ILE A 157 -24.94 -15.69 8.72
N ARG A 158 -23.63 -15.65 8.45
CA ARG A 158 -23.03 -16.33 7.30
C ARG A 158 -23.19 -17.85 7.37
N ASP A 159 -22.91 -18.46 8.51
CA ASP A 159 -22.98 -19.91 8.68
C ASP A 159 -24.42 -20.42 8.54
N HIS A 160 -25.38 -19.73 9.13
CA HIS A 160 -26.80 -20.11 9.04
C HIS A 160 -27.44 -19.79 7.68
N TYR A 161 -26.91 -18.81 6.92
CA TYR A 161 -27.41 -18.49 5.57
C TYR A 161 -26.65 -19.21 4.44
N LEU A 162 -25.54 -19.90 4.75
CA LEU A 162 -24.71 -20.63 3.80
C LEU A 162 -25.48 -21.70 2.99
N PRO A 163 -26.37 -22.52 3.59
CA PRO A 163 -27.14 -23.52 2.82
C PRO A 163 -28.04 -22.90 1.77
N ARG A 164 -28.48 -21.65 1.99
CA ARG A 164 -29.36 -20.92 1.09
C ARG A 164 -28.62 -20.26 -0.06
N PHE A 165 -27.56 -19.50 0.25
CA PHE A 165 -26.86 -18.74 -0.78
C PHE A 165 -25.35 -18.71 -0.52
N PRO A 166 -24.63 -19.79 -0.86
CA PRO A 166 -23.21 -19.96 -0.50
C PRO A 166 -22.30 -18.92 -1.20
N GLU A 167 -22.71 -18.42 -2.36
CA GLU A 167 -21.94 -17.46 -3.14
C GLU A 167 -21.95 -16.04 -2.52
N LEU A 168 -22.91 -15.73 -1.63
CA LEU A 168 -23.08 -14.39 -1.07
C LEU A 168 -21.88 -13.91 -0.25
N ASP A 169 -21.25 -14.81 0.51
CA ASP A 169 -20.09 -14.50 1.35
C ASP A 169 -18.92 -14.00 0.50
N SER A 170 -18.71 -14.61 -0.68
CA SER A 170 -17.65 -14.18 -1.60
C SER A 170 -17.93 -12.83 -2.27
N LEU A 171 -19.21 -12.48 -2.46
CA LEU A 171 -19.63 -11.27 -3.15
C LEU A 171 -19.68 -10.06 -2.23
N VAL A 172 -20.07 -10.26 -0.97
CA VAL A 172 -20.28 -9.17 0.00
C VAL A 172 -19.54 -9.49 1.31
N SER A 173 -18.33 -8.95 1.43
CA SER A 173 -17.48 -9.13 2.63
C SER A 173 -17.84 -8.21 3.81
N ALA A 174 -18.66 -7.17 3.60
CA ALA A 174 -18.94 -6.17 4.64
C ALA A 174 -20.17 -6.55 5.49
N PRO A 175 -20.09 -6.53 6.84
CA PRO A 175 -21.16 -7.02 7.72
C PRO A 175 -22.53 -6.34 7.54
N LEU A 176 -22.58 -5.01 7.51
CA LEU A 176 -23.84 -4.26 7.43
C LEU A 176 -24.54 -4.39 6.06
N PRO A 177 -23.86 -4.20 4.92
CA PRO A 177 -24.47 -4.48 3.62
C PRO A 177 -24.92 -5.93 3.48
N TYR A 178 -24.17 -6.90 4.03
CA TYR A 178 -24.52 -8.31 3.99
C TYR A 178 -25.89 -8.58 4.64
N CYS A 179 -26.12 -8.05 5.86
CA CYS A 179 -27.40 -8.21 6.56
C CYS A 179 -28.56 -7.57 5.78
N ARG A 180 -28.36 -6.37 5.22
CA ARG A 180 -29.39 -5.70 4.40
C ARG A 180 -29.74 -6.48 3.13
N VAL A 181 -28.75 -7.09 2.48
CA VAL A 181 -28.97 -7.94 1.30
C VAL A 181 -29.72 -9.21 1.65
N ILE A 182 -29.38 -9.87 2.77
CA ILE A 182 -30.11 -11.07 3.23
C ILE A 182 -31.58 -10.75 3.49
N LEU A 183 -31.87 -9.63 4.14
CA LEU A 183 -33.25 -9.21 4.40
C LEU A 183 -34.01 -8.87 3.11
N ALA A 184 -33.34 -8.32 2.09
CA ALA A 184 -33.95 -8.05 0.79
C ALA A 184 -34.16 -9.32 -0.05
N LEU A 185 -33.25 -10.30 0.04
CA LEU A 185 -33.32 -11.57 -0.68
C LEU A 185 -34.35 -12.52 -0.06
N GLY A 186 -34.42 -12.57 1.28
CA GLY A 186 -35.35 -13.42 2.01
C GLY A 186 -35.03 -14.92 1.90
N ASN A 187 -36.01 -15.75 2.25
CA ASN A 187 -35.98 -17.22 2.08
C ASN A 187 -36.73 -17.69 0.82
N GLY A 188 -37.48 -16.80 0.14
CA GLY A 188 -38.26 -17.13 -1.06
C GLY A 188 -37.40 -17.14 -2.34
N PRO A 189 -37.77 -17.91 -3.38
CA PRO A 189 -37.03 -17.96 -4.65
C PRO A 189 -37.06 -16.61 -5.41
N GLU A 190 -38.03 -15.77 -5.11
CA GLU A 190 -38.15 -14.41 -5.63
C GLU A 190 -37.57 -13.39 -4.66
N LEU A 191 -36.92 -12.37 -5.21
CA LEU A 191 -36.45 -11.20 -4.48
C LEU A 191 -37.64 -10.45 -3.86
N GLN A 192 -37.69 -10.39 -2.54
CA GLN A 192 -38.78 -9.70 -1.83
C GLN A 192 -38.62 -8.18 -1.84
N GLY A 193 -37.38 -7.68 -1.92
CA GLY A 193 -37.06 -6.25 -1.87
C GLY A 193 -36.09 -5.79 -2.96
N ASP A 194 -35.98 -4.47 -3.12
CA ASP A 194 -35.00 -3.88 -4.02
C ASP A 194 -33.61 -3.85 -3.35
N ILE A 195 -32.60 -4.34 -4.07
CA ILE A 195 -31.19 -4.32 -3.65
C ILE A 195 -30.52 -2.99 -4.08
N ASN A 196 -31.16 -2.24 -4.99
CA ASN A 196 -30.64 -0.97 -5.48
C ASN A 196 -30.45 0.02 -4.33
N GLY A 197 -29.23 0.56 -4.17
CA GLY A 197 -28.88 1.53 -3.11
C GLY A 197 -28.16 0.93 -1.90
N ILE A 198 -28.19 -0.40 -1.71
CA ILE A 198 -27.40 -1.07 -0.64
C ILE A 198 -25.97 -1.32 -1.12
N LEU A 199 -25.83 -1.75 -2.38
CA LEU A 199 -24.56 -2.09 -3.02
C LEU A 199 -24.35 -1.24 -4.29
N PRO A 200 -23.09 -1.07 -4.74
CA PRO A 200 -22.79 -0.50 -6.05
C PRO A 200 -23.44 -1.31 -7.18
N SER A 201 -23.83 -0.66 -8.27
CA SER A 201 -24.55 -1.28 -9.40
C SER A 201 -23.89 -2.56 -9.94
N GLY A 202 -22.55 -2.59 -10.01
CA GLY A 202 -21.80 -3.79 -10.44
C GLY A 202 -21.99 -4.98 -9.49
N SER A 203 -21.96 -4.76 -8.18
CA SER A 203 -22.22 -5.80 -7.18
C SER A 203 -23.68 -6.23 -7.16
N VAL A 204 -24.62 -5.32 -7.41
CA VAL A 204 -26.05 -5.65 -7.54
C VAL A 204 -26.29 -6.61 -8.70
N MET A 205 -25.69 -6.34 -9.87
CA MET A 205 -25.81 -7.24 -11.02
C MET A 205 -25.17 -8.60 -10.73
N ALA A 206 -23.99 -8.62 -10.12
CA ALA A 206 -23.31 -9.86 -9.72
C ALA A 206 -24.22 -10.71 -8.82
N VAL A 207 -24.78 -10.12 -7.75
CA VAL A 207 -25.70 -10.79 -6.82
C VAL A 207 -26.98 -11.28 -7.52
N LYS A 208 -27.56 -10.48 -8.42
CA LYS A 208 -28.79 -10.89 -9.15
C LYS A 208 -28.53 -12.07 -10.09
N VAL A 209 -27.41 -12.06 -10.82
CA VAL A 209 -27.03 -13.14 -11.73
C VAL A 209 -26.71 -14.41 -10.96
N THR A 210 -25.92 -14.33 -9.89
CA THR A 210 -25.56 -15.47 -9.06
C THR A 210 -26.76 -16.03 -8.30
N ALA A 211 -27.68 -15.18 -7.83
CA ALA A 211 -28.93 -15.61 -7.22
C ALA A 211 -29.81 -16.40 -8.22
N ALA A 212 -29.87 -15.97 -9.48
CA ALA A 212 -30.61 -16.68 -10.52
C ALA A 212 -30.00 -18.04 -10.90
N THR A 213 -28.67 -18.20 -10.76
CA THR A 213 -27.95 -19.46 -11.06
C THR A 213 -27.66 -20.30 -9.82
N SER A 214 -28.11 -19.89 -8.64
CA SER A 214 -27.72 -20.52 -7.38
C SER A 214 -28.33 -21.91 -7.22
N ARG A 215 -27.58 -22.81 -6.59
CA ARG A 215 -27.97 -24.19 -6.28
C ARG A 215 -28.43 -24.38 -4.82
N GLY A 216 -28.65 -23.29 -4.09
CA GLY A 216 -29.00 -23.37 -2.67
C GLY A 216 -30.43 -23.82 -2.39
N GLU A 217 -30.67 -24.27 -1.17
CA GLU A 217 -31.96 -24.81 -0.72
C GLU A 217 -32.72 -23.79 0.15
N GLN A 218 -34.03 -23.98 0.32
CA GLN A 218 -34.83 -23.17 1.24
C GLN A 218 -34.53 -23.55 2.68
N LEU A 219 -34.24 -22.56 3.53
CA LEU A 219 -33.99 -22.77 4.96
C LEU A 219 -35.28 -23.13 5.68
N GLU A 220 -35.16 -23.86 6.79
CA GLU A 220 -36.28 -24.12 7.67
C GLU A 220 -36.83 -22.81 8.25
N ALA A 221 -38.15 -22.73 8.46
CA ALA A 221 -38.78 -21.53 9.02
C ALA A 221 -38.20 -21.15 10.40
N GLY A 222 -37.79 -22.13 11.22
CA GLY A 222 -37.13 -21.90 12.51
C GLY A 222 -35.77 -21.21 12.36
N GLU A 223 -34.93 -21.70 11.43
CA GLU A 223 -33.61 -21.13 11.15
C GLU A 223 -33.71 -19.72 10.55
N TRP A 224 -34.68 -19.49 9.65
CA TRP A 224 -34.92 -18.18 9.08
C TRP A 224 -35.28 -17.12 10.12
N VAL A 225 -36.08 -17.47 11.13
CA VAL A 225 -36.42 -16.57 12.24
C VAL A 225 -35.16 -16.19 13.03
N GLN A 226 -34.24 -17.13 13.26
CA GLN A 226 -32.97 -16.87 13.94
C GLN A 226 -32.07 -15.95 13.11
N VAL A 227 -31.94 -16.18 11.81
CA VAL A 227 -31.17 -15.31 10.90
C VAL A 227 -31.75 -13.90 10.90
N LYS A 228 -33.08 -13.75 10.85
CA LYS A 228 -33.74 -12.44 10.91
C LYS A 228 -33.48 -11.74 12.25
N ALA A 229 -33.61 -12.45 13.37
CA ALA A 229 -33.31 -11.91 14.70
C ALA A 229 -31.84 -11.49 14.84
N ALA A 230 -30.90 -12.24 14.22
CA ALA A 230 -29.48 -11.87 14.18
C ALA A 230 -29.24 -10.59 13.38
N CYS A 231 -29.90 -10.42 12.23
CA CYS A 231 -29.84 -9.19 11.44
C CYS A 231 -30.39 -7.97 12.22
N ASP A 232 -31.51 -8.13 12.93
CA ASP A 232 -32.08 -7.06 13.76
C ASP A 232 -31.14 -6.69 14.93
N MET A 233 -30.50 -7.69 15.56
CA MET A 233 -29.47 -7.47 16.58
C MET A 233 -28.26 -6.73 16.02
N MET A 234 -27.80 -7.07 14.81
CA MET A 234 -26.70 -6.37 14.13
C MET A 234 -27.02 -4.87 13.95
N PHE A 235 -28.23 -4.53 13.53
CA PHE A 235 -28.63 -3.11 13.40
C PHE A 235 -28.74 -2.42 14.75
N GLY A 236 -29.22 -3.12 15.79
CA GLY A 236 -29.23 -2.60 17.15
C GLY A 236 -27.82 -2.25 17.67
N LEU A 237 -26.83 -3.10 17.38
CA LEU A 237 -25.42 -2.85 17.71
C LEU A 237 -24.84 -1.66 16.92
N ASP A 238 -25.14 -1.57 15.62
CA ASP A 238 -24.72 -0.44 14.77
C ASP A 238 -25.30 0.89 15.26
N ASP A 239 -26.57 0.92 15.66
CA ASP A 239 -27.20 2.13 16.20
C ASP A 239 -26.66 2.51 17.58
N ALA A 240 -26.38 1.54 18.45
CA ALA A 240 -25.70 1.77 19.72
C ALA A 240 -24.29 2.36 19.50
N LYS A 241 -23.53 1.79 18.55
CA LYS A 241 -22.22 2.29 18.16
C LYS A 241 -22.28 3.72 17.63
N LYS A 242 -23.22 4.04 16.75
CA LYS A 242 -23.41 5.42 16.23
C LYS A 242 -23.66 6.41 17.36
N LYS A 243 -24.53 6.07 18.32
CA LYS A 243 -24.81 6.92 19.49
C LYS A 243 -23.55 7.17 20.31
N ILE A 244 -22.76 6.13 20.57
CA ILE A 244 -21.48 6.24 21.28
C ILE A 244 -20.52 7.16 20.52
N LEU A 245 -20.34 6.94 19.21
CA LEU A 245 -19.42 7.74 18.40
C LEU A 245 -19.86 9.21 18.29
N GLU A 246 -21.15 9.49 18.16
CA GLU A 246 -21.70 10.85 18.14
C GLU A 246 -21.43 11.56 19.48
N TYR A 247 -21.60 10.86 20.60
CA TYR A 247 -21.27 11.38 21.92
C TYR A 247 -19.77 11.67 22.07
N VAL A 248 -18.91 10.72 21.70
CA VAL A 248 -17.45 10.90 21.75
C VAL A 248 -17.01 12.04 20.84
N GLU A 249 -17.60 12.18 19.64
CA GLU A 249 -17.29 13.26 18.70
C GLU A 249 -17.56 14.65 19.32
N SER A 250 -18.62 14.79 20.13
CA SER A 250 -18.93 16.04 20.83
C SER A 250 -17.91 16.41 21.91
N ARG A 251 -17.19 15.41 22.46
CA ARG A 251 -16.24 15.57 23.58
C ARG A 251 -14.78 15.37 23.22
N ILE A 252 -14.48 14.90 22.00
CA ILE A 252 -13.12 14.53 21.61
C ILE A 252 -12.14 15.71 21.58
N SER A 253 -12.63 16.93 21.38
CA SER A 253 -11.80 18.15 21.46
C SER A 253 -11.15 18.33 22.84
N LEU A 254 -11.73 17.76 23.90
CA LEU A 254 -11.18 17.79 25.26
C LEU A 254 -10.20 16.63 25.49
N LEU A 255 -10.45 15.46 24.90
CA LEU A 255 -9.62 14.27 25.05
C LEU A 255 -8.37 14.29 24.17
N ALA A 256 -8.51 14.75 22.93
CA ALA A 256 -7.48 14.74 21.90
C ALA A 256 -7.51 16.06 21.10
N PRO A 257 -7.15 17.19 21.75
CA PRO A 257 -7.20 18.51 21.12
C PRO A 257 -6.26 18.62 19.92
N ASN A 258 -5.05 18.04 19.98
CA ASN A 258 -4.08 18.18 18.90
C ASN A 258 -4.43 17.32 17.68
N ILE A 259 -4.91 16.08 17.87
CA ILE A 259 -5.39 15.25 16.76
C ILE A 259 -6.61 15.90 16.08
N SER A 260 -7.55 16.40 16.88
CA SER A 260 -8.79 17.03 16.39
C SER A 260 -8.50 18.30 15.58
N ALA A 261 -7.50 19.10 16.00
CA ALA A 261 -7.07 20.28 15.26
C ALA A 261 -6.51 19.95 13.86
N ILE A 262 -5.82 18.81 13.70
CA ILE A 262 -5.20 18.38 12.43
C ILE A 262 -6.24 17.79 11.46
N VAL A 263 -7.04 16.82 11.91
CA VAL A 263 -7.87 15.98 11.02
C VAL A 263 -9.37 16.32 11.09
N GLY A 264 -9.78 17.06 12.12
CA GLY A 264 -11.18 17.29 12.48
C GLY A 264 -11.72 16.25 13.46
N THR A 265 -12.73 16.62 14.25
CA THR A 265 -13.35 15.81 15.31
C THR A 265 -13.92 14.50 14.79
N GLN A 266 -14.63 14.54 13.65
CA GLN A 266 -15.25 13.35 13.07
C GLN A 266 -14.22 12.27 12.71
N THR A 267 -13.15 12.68 12.03
CA THR A 267 -12.10 11.76 11.60
C THR A 267 -11.24 11.32 12.78
N ALA A 268 -10.97 12.20 13.74
CA ALA A 268 -10.28 11.88 14.99
C ALA A 268 -11.04 10.79 15.77
N THR A 269 -12.36 10.92 15.89
CA THR A 269 -13.21 9.96 16.62
C THR A 269 -13.18 8.59 15.96
N LYS A 270 -13.27 8.54 14.61
CA LYS A 270 -13.17 7.29 13.86
C LYS A 270 -11.81 6.60 14.02
N ILE A 271 -10.72 7.36 13.98
CA ILE A 271 -9.36 6.83 14.16
C ILE A 271 -9.17 6.34 15.59
N LEU A 272 -9.65 7.10 16.57
CA LEU A 272 -9.54 6.76 17.98
C LEU A 272 -10.38 5.55 18.36
N GLY A 273 -11.56 5.39 17.74
CA GLY A 273 -12.42 4.23 17.90
C GLY A 273 -11.76 2.95 17.39
N ILE A 274 -11.20 2.96 16.18
CA ILE A 274 -10.46 1.80 15.66
C ILE A 274 -9.13 1.58 16.39
N ALA A 275 -8.48 2.62 16.90
CA ALA A 275 -7.22 2.43 17.62
C ALA A 275 -7.41 1.91 19.06
N GLY A 276 -8.64 1.75 19.54
CA GLY A 276 -8.93 1.36 20.92
C GLY A 276 -8.52 2.42 21.95
N GLY A 277 -8.71 3.70 21.61
CA GLY A 277 -8.37 4.83 22.45
C GLY A 277 -7.01 5.48 22.16
N LEU A 278 -6.69 6.50 22.96
CA LEU A 278 -5.52 7.34 22.74
C LEU A 278 -4.21 6.58 23.01
N GLN A 279 -4.23 5.69 24.00
CA GLN A 279 -3.09 4.84 24.33
C GLN A 279 -2.77 3.87 23.19
N GLY A 280 -3.78 3.20 22.62
CA GLY A 280 -3.60 2.33 21.46
C GLY A 280 -3.05 3.13 20.28
N LEU A 281 -3.65 4.28 19.96
CA LEU A 281 -3.21 5.14 18.85
C LEU A 281 -1.75 5.61 18.98
N SER A 282 -1.28 5.91 20.18
CA SER A 282 0.10 6.38 20.42
C SER A 282 1.18 5.34 20.08
N ARG A 283 0.83 4.05 20.21
CA ARG A 283 1.71 2.90 19.93
C ARG A 283 1.76 2.56 18.44
N ILE A 284 0.69 2.84 17.69
CA ILE A 284 0.61 2.52 16.27
C ILE A 284 1.62 3.37 15.48
N PRO A 285 2.44 2.77 14.60
CA PRO A 285 3.34 3.54 13.75
C PRO A 285 2.57 4.32 12.68
N HIS A 286 3.17 5.41 12.18
CA HIS A 286 2.50 6.28 11.21
C HIS A 286 2.06 5.57 9.93
N SER A 287 2.76 4.51 9.54
CA SER A 287 2.49 3.72 8.33
C SER A 287 1.16 2.99 8.38
N ASN A 288 0.74 2.60 9.59
CA ASN A 288 -0.53 1.92 9.82
C ASN A 288 -1.66 2.94 10.03
N ILE A 289 -1.37 4.05 10.72
CA ILE A 289 -2.35 5.12 11.02
C ILE A 289 -3.06 5.64 9.76
N TYR A 290 -2.33 5.87 8.66
CA TYR A 290 -2.95 6.41 7.46
C TYR A 290 -3.83 5.42 6.71
N VAL A 291 -3.65 4.11 6.95
CA VAL A 291 -4.43 3.03 6.34
C VAL A 291 -5.59 2.61 7.26
N LEU A 292 -5.68 3.12 8.50
CA LEU A 292 -6.81 2.82 9.40
C LEU A 292 -8.15 3.15 8.76
N GLY A 293 -9.08 2.22 8.83
CA GLY A 293 -10.40 2.31 8.19
C GLY A 293 -10.40 2.00 6.69
N ALA A 294 -9.28 1.56 6.11
CA ALA A 294 -9.27 1.06 4.73
C ALA A 294 -10.05 -0.25 4.66
N VAL A 295 -11.16 -0.23 3.93
CA VAL A 295 -12.01 -1.41 3.75
C VAL A 295 -11.30 -2.39 2.83
N LYS A 296 -11.15 -3.65 3.28
CA LYS A 296 -10.76 -4.76 2.42
C LYS A 296 -11.82 -4.90 1.32
N ARG A 297 -11.51 -4.45 0.11
CA ARG A 297 -12.38 -4.63 -1.05
C ARG A 297 -12.04 -5.94 -1.72
N ALA A 298 -13.01 -6.84 -1.80
CA ALA A 298 -12.92 -8.00 -2.69
C ALA A 298 -12.72 -7.49 -4.12
N SER A 299 -11.85 -8.16 -4.88
CA SER A 299 -11.58 -7.84 -6.28
C SER A 299 -12.75 -8.31 -7.16
N THR A 300 -13.94 -7.76 -6.93
CA THR A 300 -15.15 -8.10 -7.67
C THR A 300 -15.30 -7.18 -8.89
N GLY A 301 -15.31 -7.76 -10.09
CA GLY A 301 -15.59 -7.07 -11.37
C GLY A 301 -14.36 -6.74 -12.22
N PHE A 302 -14.60 -6.10 -13.37
CA PHE A 302 -13.58 -5.75 -14.39
C PHE A 302 -12.79 -4.47 -14.10
N SER A 303 -12.72 -4.01 -12.85
CA SER A 303 -12.05 -2.74 -12.54
C SER A 303 -10.54 -2.87 -12.75
N THR A 304 -9.97 -1.97 -13.57
CA THR A 304 -8.53 -1.91 -13.82
C THR A 304 -7.77 -1.68 -12.51
N ALA A 305 -6.59 -2.29 -12.39
CA ALA A 305 -5.75 -2.23 -11.20
C ALA A 305 -5.39 -0.79 -10.78
N SER A 306 -5.39 0.19 -11.68
CA SER A 306 -5.07 1.59 -11.38
C SER A 306 -6.09 2.25 -10.45
N HIS A 307 -7.39 2.12 -10.71
CA HIS A 307 -8.42 2.73 -9.84
C HIS A 307 -8.60 2.00 -8.51
N SER A 308 -8.23 0.71 -8.44
CA SER A 308 -8.32 -0.08 -7.22
C SER A 308 -7.06 0.02 -6.35
N ILE A 309 -5.86 0.15 -6.92
CA ILE A 309 -4.61 0.40 -6.16
C ILE A 309 -4.71 1.71 -5.38
N ASP A 310 -5.18 2.78 -6.03
CA ASP A 310 -5.21 4.08 -5.37
C ASP A 310 -6.25 4.16 -4.25
N ARG A 311 -7.29 3.31 -4.34
CA ARG A 311 -8.36 3.18 -3.35
C ARG A 311 -8.12 2.08 -2.31
N ARG A 312 -7.09 1.25 -2.46
CA ARG A 312 -6.76 0.19 -1.49
C ARG A 312 -6.16 0.73 -0.20
N HIS A 313 -5.49 1.89 -0.27
CA HIS A 313 -4.88 2.54 0.89
C HIS A 313 -5.68 3.75 1.39
N THR A 314 -6.95 3.91 1.01
CA THR A 314 -7.78 5.02 1.47
C THR A 314 -8.44 4.67 2.80
N GLY A 315 -7.85 5.15 3.90
CA GLY A 315 -8.42 5.07 5.25
C GLY A 315 -9.25 6.30 5.62
N PHE A 316 -9.56 6.45 6.90
CA PHE A 316 -10.30 7.61 7.41
C PHE A 316 -9.56 8.93 7.20
N ILE A 317 -8.23 8.92 7.30
CA ILE A 317 -7.40 10.12 7.01
C ILE A 317 -7.60 10.58 5.56
N TYR A 318 -7.94 9.69 4.62
CA TYR A 318 -8.23 10.13 3.25
C TYR A 318 -9.45 11.05 3.20
N GLN A 319 -10.44 10.86 4.08
CA GLN A 319 -11.69 11.65 4.12
C GLN A 319 -11.49 13.04 4.74
N CYS A 320 -10.32 13.33 5.32
CA CYS A 320 -10.12 14.58 6.02
C CYS A 320 -10.13 15.78 5.04
N PRO A 321 -10.58 16.97 5.50
CA PRO A 321 -10.68 18.15 4.65
C PRO A 321 -9.37 18.51 3.95
N ILE A 322 -8.24 18.46 4.67
CA ILE A 322 -6.92 18.83 4.13
C ILE A 322 -6.47 17.91 2.98
N VAL A 323 -6.78 16.61 3.04
CA VAL A 323 -6.46 15.66 1.95
C VAL A 323 -7.45 15.82 0.80
N GLN A 324 -8.74 15.99 1.07
CA GLN A 324 -9.75 16.14 0.01
C GLN A 324 -9.58 17.43 -0.80
N GLN A 325 -9.14 18.52 -0.15
CA GLN A 325 -8.82 19.78 -0.82
C GLN A 325 -7.56 19.69 -1.71
N THR A 326 -6.69 18.71 -1.47
CA THR A 326 -5.48 18.50 -2.28
C THR A 326 -5.84 17.87 -3.64
N ARG A 327 -5.06 18.20 -4.67
CA ARG A 327 -5.20 17.63 -6.02
C ARG A 327 -5.13 16.08 -5.98
N PRO A 328 -5.94 15.37 -6.78
CA PRO A 328 -6.04 13.90 -6.75
C PRO A 328 -4.69 13.16 -6.79
N GLU A 329 -3.75 13.62 -7.62
CA GLU A 329 -2.42 13.02 -7.80
C GLU A 329 -1.54 13.07 -6.53
N ASP A 330 -1.75 14.08 -5.69
CA ASP A 330 -0.95 14.31 -4.49
C ASP A 330 -1.66 13.86 -3.21
N ARG A 331 -2.93 13.42 -3.28
CA ARG A 331 -3.72 13.00 -2.11
C ARG A 331 -3.07 11.89 -1.32
N MET A 332 -2.43 10.92 -1.98
CA MET A 332 -1.69 9.86 -1.26
C MET A 332 -0.49 10.41 -0.48
N LYS A 333 0.26 11.34 -1.09
CA LYS A 333 1.40 11.97 -0.41
C LYS A 333 0.91 12.78 0.78
N ALA A 334 -0.19 13.51 0.61
CA ALA A 334 -0.86 14.25 1.68
C ALA A 334 -1.30 13.33 2.81
N GLN A 335 -2.01 12.24 2.51
CA GLN A 335 -2.50 11.26 3.48
C GLN A 335 -1.38 10.67 4.34
N ARG A 336 -0.25 10.29 3.73
CA ARG A 336 0.92 9.77 4.47
C ARG A 336 1.51 10.82 5.42
N LYS A 337 1.60 12.08 4.98
CA LYS A 337 2.11 13.19 5.79
C LYS A 337 1.18 13.53 6.95
N VAL A 338 -0.12 13.58 6.70
CA VAL A 338 -1.13 13.77 7.75
C VAL A 338 -1.04 12.63 8.77
N GLY A 339 -0.97 11.37 8.33
CA GLY A 339 -0.79 10.23 9.23
C GLY A 339 0.45 10.34 10.12
N ALA A 340 1.58 10.83 9.58
CA ALA A 340 2.78 11.09 10.37
C ALA A 340 2.58 12.18 11.43
N LYS A 341 1.88 13.27 11.09
CA LYS A 341 1.59 14.34 12.06
C LYS A 341 0.56 13.91 13.12
N VAL A 342 -0.42 13.09 12.74
CA VAL A 342 -1.39 12.49 13.66
C VAL A 342 -0.70 11.57 14.66
N ALA A 343 0.25 10.75 14.21
CA ALA A 343 1.04 9.89 15.10
C ALA A 343 1.79 10.70 16.18
N LEU A 344 2.38 11.83 15.78
CA LEU A 344 3.05 12.75 16.71
C LEU A 344 2.05 13.43 17.65
N ALA A 345 0.93 13.93 17.10
CA ALA A 345 -0.13 14.57 17.90
C ALA A 345 -0.73 13.61 18.94
N ALA A 346 -0.93 12.33 18.59
CA ALA A 346 -1.40 11.31 19.54
C ALA A 346 -0.45 11.13 20.74
N ARG A 347 0.87 11.18 20.48
CA ARG A 347 1.90 11.08 21.53
C ARG A 347 2.01 12.36 22.38
N VAL A 348 1.63 13.51 21.82
CA VAL A 348 1.56 14.78 22.58
C VAL A 348 0.28 14.84 23.41
N ASP A 349 -0.85 14.39 22.85
CA ASP A 349 -2.15 14.34 23.53
C ASP A 349 -2.09 13.40 24.76
N ILE A 350 -1.48 12.21 24.63
CA ILE A 350 -1.32 11.29 25.77
C ILE A 350 -0.38 11.84 26.86
N ALA A 351 0.63 12.61 26.47
CA ALA A 351 1.56 13.23 27.41
C ALA A 351 0.96 14.46 28.12
N GLY A 352 -0.15 15.00 27.60
CA GLY A 352 -0.80 16.19 28.14
C GLY A 352 0.01 17.49 27.98
N SER A 353 1.08 17.49 27.19
CA SER A 353 2.01 18.64 27.09
C SER A 353 1.42 19.88 26.42
N SER A 354 0.35 19.73 25.62
CA SER A 354 -0.34 20.83 24.93
C SER A 354 -1.86 20.66 25.01
N PRO A 355 -2.50 21.01 26.15
CA PRO A 355 -3.94 20.86 26.35
C PRO A 355 -4.79 21.79 25.47
N GLY A 356 -4.23 22.93 25.06
CA GLY A 356 -4.92 23.93 24.24
C GLY A 356 -4.91 23.68 22.74
N GLY A 357 -4.42 22.53 22.26
CA GLY A 357 -4.41 22.21 20.82
C GLY A 357 -3.39 22.98 19.95
N LEU A 358 -2.59 23.89 20.55
CA LEU A 358 -1.63 24.75 19.85
C LEU A 358 -0.65 23.97 18.97
N PHE A 359 -0.16 22.82 19.46
CA PHE A 359 0.71 21.95 18.68
C PHE A 359 0.00 21.42 17.43
N GLY A 360 -1.26 20.98 17.56
CA GLY A 360 -2.07 20.52 16.44
C GLY A 360 -2.30 21.59 15.37
N GLU A 361 -2.58 22.83 15.79
CA GLU A 361 -2.73 23.97 14.89
C GLU A 361 -1.43 24.29 14.13
N GLU A 362 -0.29 24.30 14.82
CA GLU A 362 1.02 24.51 14.20
C GLU A 362 1.35 23.42 13.17
N GLN A 363 1.08 22.15 13.50
CA GLN A 363 1.29 21.05 12.56
C GLN A 363 0.35 21.13 11.36
N ARG A 364 -0.90 21.58 11.56
CA ARG A 364 -1.85 21.80 10.48
C ARG A 364 -1.38 22.91 9.53
N GLN A 365 -0.90 24.03 10.05
CA GLN A 365 -0.33 25.11 9.22
C GLN A 365 0.87 24.62 8.40
N LYS A 366 1.76 23.82 8.99
CA LYS A 366 2.88 23.19 8.28
C LYS A 366 2.41 22.27 7.16
N LEU A 367 1.36 21.48 7.39
CA LEU A 367 0.78 20.61 6.37
C LEU A 367 0.14 21.41 5.24
N GLU A 368 -0.63 22.45 5.54
CA GLU A 368 -1.27 23.32 4.56
C GLU A 368 -0.22 24.02 3.67
N ALA A 369 0.81 24.61 4.27
CA ALA A 369 1.93 25.21 3.54
C ALA A 369 2.65 24.22 2.62
N GLU A 370 2.79 22.96 3.07
CA GLU A 370 3.40 21.93 2.25
C GLU A 370 2.49 21.46 1.10
N MET A 371 1.18 21.36 1.32
CA MET A 371 0.22 21.06 0.25
C MET A 371 0.21 22.18 -0.79
N GLU A 372 0.30 23.44 -0.35
CA GLU A 372 0.45 24.58 -1.26
C GLU A 372 1.75 24.51 -2.06
N ARG A 373 2.86 24.15 -1.40
CA ARG A 373 4.16 23.95 -2.08
C ARG A 373 4.08 22.84 -3.13
N LEU A 374 3.43 21.73 -2.82
CA LEU A 374 3.20 20.64 -3.78
C LEU A 374 2.32 21.10 -4.93
N ALA A 375 1.31 21.93 -4.66
CA ALA A 375 0.40 22.49 -5.67
C ALA A 375 1.14 23.35 -6.72
N ARG A 376 2.25 23.99 -6.37
CA ARG A 376 3.03 24.81 -7.30
C ARG A 376 3.68 23.94 -8.40
N PRO A 377 3.53 24.30 -9.68
CA PRO A 377 4.23 23.59 -10.75
C PRO A 377 5.75 23.76 -10.59
N ALA A 378 6.51 22.74 -11.02
CA ALA A 378 7.96 22.86 -11.04
C ALA A 378 8.37 24.05 -11.91
N PRO A 379 9.41 24.82 -11.52
CA PRO A 379 9.89 25.90 -12.36
C PRO A 379 10.30 25.34 -13.74
N SER A 380 9.93 26.05 -14.80
CA SER A 380 10.26 25.64 -16.17
C SER A 380 11.76 25.44 -16.31
N LYS A 381 12.17 24.29 -16.83
CA LYS A 381 13.59 24.04 -17.11
C LYS A 381 14.05 25.02 -18.17
N VAL A 382 15.08 25.81 -17.86
CA VAL A 382 15.73 26.66 -18.88
C VAL A 382 16.31 25.75 -19.95
N THR A 383 16.05 26.07 -21.21
CA THR A 383 16.63 25.36 -22.36
C THR A 383 18.15 25.51 -22.32
N LYS A 384 18.83 24.45 -21.88
CA LYS A 384 20.29 24.45 -21.83
C LYS A 384 20.81 24.47 -23.26
N ALA A 385 21.49 25.55 -23.64
CA ALA A 385 22.16 25.65 -24.92
C ALA A 385 23.10 24.45 -25.11
N LEU A 386 23.10 23.89 -26.32
CA LEU A 386 24.02 22.82 -26.68
C LEU A 386 25.46 23.28 -26.44
N PRO A 387 26.36 22.39 -25.98
CA PRO A 387 27.77 22.70 -25.94
C PRO A 387 28.24 23.18 -27.32
N ARG A 388 29.08 24.22 -27.36
CA ARG A 388 29.68 24.69 -28.60
C ARG A 388 30.33 23.51 -29.34
N PRO A 389 30.09 23.33 -30.65
CA PRO A 389 30.77 22.34 -31.47
C PRO A 389 32.27 22.66 -31.61
N ASP A 390 33.03 22.45 -30.54
CA ASP A 390 34.48 22.58 -30.53
C ASP A 390 35.11 21.21 -30.81
N GLU A 391 35.95 21.12 -31.84
CA GLU A 391 36.74 19.92 -32.15
C GLU A 391 37.85 19.72 -31.12
N LYS A 392 37.50 19.22 -29.94
CA LYS A 392 38.49 18.86 -28.92
C LYS A 392 39.19 17.57 -29.34
N LYS A 393 40.52 17.54 -29.18
CA LYS A 393 41.33 16.32 -29.41
C LYS A 393 40.78 15.15 -28.61
N LYS A 394 40.42 14.06 -29.29
CA LYS A 394 39.83 12.86 -28.67
C LYS A 394 40.80 12.20 -27.68
N ASN A 395 40.31 11.91 -26.47
CA ASN A 395 41.04 11.15 -25.48
C ASN A 395 41.25 9.68 -25.93
N ARG A 396 42.52 9.28 -26.14
CA ARG A 396 42.89 7.90 -26.50
C ARG A 396 43.03 7.05 -25.23
N ARG A 397 41.96 6.35 -24.85
CA ARG A 397 41.95 5.40 -23.71
C ARG A 397 42.08 3.94 -24.18
N GLY A 398 43.02 3.19 -23.60
CA GLY A 398 43.35 1.80 -23.96
C GLY A 398 43.01 0.71 -22.94
N GLY A 399 42.44 1.07 -21.77
CA GLY A 399 42.15 0.11 -20.70
C GLY A 399 41.03 -0.90 -21.00
N LYS A 400 40.99 -2.02 -20.25
CA LYS A 400 40.00 -3.11 -20.41
C LYS A 400 38.55 -2.60 -20.44
N ARG A 401 38.17 -1.71 -19.52
CA ARG A 401 36.82 -1.11 -19.46
C ARG A 401 36.52 -0.23 -20.67
N ALA A 402 37.50 0.57 -21.11
CA ALA A 402 37.36 1.43 -22.29
C ALA A 402 37.27 0.61 -23.58
N ARG A 403 38.01 -0.50 -23.67
CA ARG A 403 37.94 -1.46 -24.79
C ARG A 403 36.56 -2.13 -24.84
N LYS A 404 36.07 -2.65 -23.71
CA LYS A 404 34.73 -3.25 -23.60
C LYS A 404 33.59 -2.27 -23.95
N ALA A 405 33.72 -1.00 -23.54
CA ALA A 405 32.76 0.03 -23.90
C ALA A 405 32.79 0.36 -25.41
N LYS A 406 34.00 0.48 -25.99
CA LYS A 406 34.16 0.67 -27.44
C LYS A 406 33.63 -0.52 -28.24
N GLU A 407 33.89 -1.74 -27.78
CA GLU A 407 33.37 -2.98 -28.39
C GLU A 407 31.84 -3.07 -28.36
N ALA A 408 31.17 -2.47 -27.37
CA ALA A 408 29.71 -2.49 -27.27
C ALA A 408 29.02 -1.60 -28.32
N TYR A 409 29.69 -0.51 -28.75
CA TYR A 409 29.17 0.41 -29.77
C TYR A 409 29.85 0.25 -31.14
N ALA A 410 30.91 -0.57 -31.22
CA ALA A 410 31.59 -0.82 -32.48
C ALA A 410 30.75 -1.74 -33.38
N MET A 411 30.83 -1.51 -34.68
CA MET A 411 30.27 -2.40 -35.69
C MET A 411 30.87 -3.80 -35.51
N THR A 412 30.01 -4.81 -35.41
CA THR A 412 30.41 -6.21 -35.31
C THR A 412 31.12 -6.63 -36.59
N GLU A 413 31.97 -7.65 -36.52
CA GLU A 413 32.67 -8.16 -37.72
C GLU A 413 31.67 -8.69 -38.75
N LEU A 414 30.57 -9.29 -38.30
CA LEU A 414 29.46 -9.71 -39.15
C LEU A 414 28.84 -8.52 -39.89
N ARG A 415 28.55 -7.40 -39.20
CA ARG A 415 28.00 -6.20 -39.84
C ARG A 415 29.00 -5.54 -40.80
N LYS A 416 30.30 -5.61 -40.52
CA LYS A 416 31.35 -5.16 -41.46
C LYS A 416 31.39 -6.01 -42.73
N GLN A 417 31.20 -7.32 -42.62
CA GLN A 417 31.09 -8.22 -43.77
C GLN A 417 29.80 -7.96 -44.57
N GLN A 418 28.69 -7.66 -43.89
CA GLN A 418 27.44 -7.26 -44.55
C GLN A 418 27.63 -5.99 -45.38
N ASN A 419 28.33 -5.00 -44.84
CA ASN A 419 28.58 -3.72 -45.52
C ASN A 419 29.61 -3.83 -46.66
N ARG A 420 30.21 -5.01 -46.89
CA ARG A 420 31.14 -5.24 -47.98
C ARG A 420 30.39 -5.90 -49.12
N LEU A 421 30.54 -5.37 -50.32
CA LEU A 421 29.87 -5.85 -51.53
C LEU A 421 30.89 -6.46 -52.48
N LYS A 422 30.53 -7.55 -53.16
CA LYS A 422 31.37 -8.13 -54.20
C LYS A 422 31.05 -7.44 -55.52
N PHE A 423 32.05 -6.80 -56.10
CA PHE A 423 31.87 -6.13 -57.38
C PHE A 423 31.57 -7.16 -58.48
N GLY A 424 30.50 -6.94 -59.24
CA GLY A 424 30.13 -7.74 -60.40
C GLY A 424 29.31 -9.02 -60.12
N GLU A 425 28.93 -9.28 -58.87
CA GLU A 425 28.03 -10.39 -58.50
C GLU A 425 26.78 -9.85 -57.80
N ALA A 426 25.61 -10.41 -58.10
CA ALA A 426 24.38 -10.07 -57.41
C ALA A 426 24.46 -10.52 -55.94
N GLU A 427 23.97 -9.69 -55.03
CA GLU A 427 24.00 -9.98 -53.60
C GLU A 427 22.92 -11.00 -53.22
N GLU A 428 23.20 -11.80 -52.20
CA GLU A 428 22.19 -12.65 -51.59
C GLU A 428 21.29 -11.76 -50.71
N GLU A 429 20.01 -11.69 -51.05
CA GLU A 429 19.02 -10.90 -50.34
C GLU A 429 18.13 -11.79 -49.47
N VAL A 430 17.83 -11.33 -48.25
CA VAL A 430 16.84 -11.95 -47.38
C VAL A 430 15.67 -10.99 -47.21
N GLY A 431 14.46 -11.46 -47.54
CA GLY A 431 13.23 -10.72 -47.28
C GLY A 431 12.81 -10.83 -45.82
N ALA A 432 12.53 -9.70 -45.18
CA ALA A 432 11.89 -9.67 -43.86
C ALA A 432 10.97 -8.44 -43.77
N TYR A 433 9.68 -8.67 -43.51
CA TYR A 433 8.65 -7.64 -43.38
C TYR A 433 8.64 -6.65 -44.55
N ASP A 434 8.42 -7.17 -45.77
CA ASP A 434 8.27 -6.42 -47.02
C ASP A 434 9.51 -5.64 -47.52
N GLU A 435 10.60 -5.64 -46.75
CA GLU A 435 11.91 -5.10 -47.17
C GLU A 435 12.88 -6.24 -47.53
N THR A 436 13.64 -6.06 -48.62
CA THR A 436 14.79 -6.91 -48.92
C THR A 436 16.05 -6.34 -48.27
N ARG A 437 16.80 -7.21 -47.57
CA ARG A 437 18.09 -6.85 -46.96
C ARG A 437 19.21 -7.65 -47.62
N GLY A 438 20.13 -6.94 -48.25
CA GLY A 438 21.37 -7.52 -48.77
C GLY A 438 22.25 -8.08 -47.65
N LEU A 439 22.76 -9.29 -47.85
CA LEU A 439 23.74 -9.93 -46.97
C LEU A 439 25.18 -9.54 -47.32
N GLY A 440 25.40 -8.85 -48.44
CA GLY A 440 26.73 -8.47 -48.92
C GLY A 440 27.65 -9.67 -49.04
N MET A 441 28.80 -9.65 -48.35
CA MET A 441 29.75 -10.76 -48.33
C MET A 441 29.44 -11.85 -47.30
N ILE A 442 28.38 -11.71 -46.49
CA ILE A 442 27.95 -12.78 -45.58
C ILE A 442 27.42 -13.95 -46.41
N GLY A 443 28.03 -15.13 -46.29
CA GLY A 443 27.63 -16.33 -47.04
C GLY A 443 28.46 -16.63 -48.29
N SER A 444 29.23 -15.66 -48.80
CA SER A 444 30.09 -15.80 -50.00
C SER A 444 31.19 -16.87 -49.86
N SER A 445 31.58 -17.23 -48.64
CA SER A 445 32.51 -18.36 -48.38
C SER A 445 31.75 -19.68 -48.20
N SER A 446 31.57 -20.42 -49.30
CA SER A 446 31.30 -21.87 -49.39
C SER A 446 30.78 -22.57 -48.11
N GLY A 447 29.46 -22.76 -48.02
CA GLY A 447 28.83 -23.98 -47.49
C GLY A 447 29.01 -24.37 -46.02
N LYS A 448 29.57 -23.53 -45.13
CA LYS A 448 29.64 -23.83 -43.68
C LYS A 448 29.20 -22.64 -42.81
N VAL A 449 27.89 -22.53 -42.58
CA VAL A 449 27.22 -21.50 -41.77
C VAL A 449 27.48 -21.63 -40.24
N ARG A 450 28.34 -22.55 -39.78
CA ARG A 450 28.60 -22.74 -38.34
C ARG A 450 29.56 -21.70 -37.72
N GLY A 451 30.18 -20.82 -38.52
CA GLY A 451 31.21 -19.89 -38.06
C GLY A 451 30.73 -18.55 -37.49
N ASN A 452 29.49 -18.14 -37.76
CA ASN A 452 29.00 -16.80 -37.40
C ASN A 452 28.04 -16.86 -36.20
N ILE A 453 28.48 -17.50 -35.11
CA ILE A 453 27.76 -17.43 -33.83
C ILE A 453 27.70 -15.95 -33.44
N GLY A 454 26.49 -15.38 -33.47
CA GLY A 454 26.25 -14.00 -33.07
C GLY A 454 26.98 -13.71 -31.76
N GLU A 455 27.91 -12.77 -31.81
CA GLU A 455 28.85 -12.56 -30.72
C GLU A 455 28.07 -12.27 -29.43
N ALA A 456 28.42 -12.91 -28.31
CA ALA A 456 27.71 -12.74 -27.04
C ALA A 456 27.64 -11.26 -26.57
N ARG A 457 28.49 -10.40 -27.13
CA ARG A 457 28.50 -8.94 -26.93
C ARG A 457 27.37 -8.19 -27.63
N SER A 458 26.82 -8.73 -28.73
CA SER A 458 25.74 -8.13 -29.51
C SER A 458 24.34 -8.48 -28.97
N LYS A 459 24.26 -9.32 -27.92
CA LYS A 459 23.00 -9.61 -27.25
C LYS A 459 22.53 -8.36 -26.50
N ALA A 460 21.32 -7.90 -26.83
CA ALA A 460 20.68 -6.78 -26.15
C ALA A 460 20.65 -7.05 -24.64
N LYS A 461 21.12 -6.08 -23.85
CA LYS A 461 21.08 -6.14 -22.39
C LYS A 461 19.99 -5.24 -21.89
N LEU A 462 19.27 -5.69 -20.87
CA LEU A 462 18.31 -4.85 -20.16
C LEU A 462 19.03 -3.69 -19.48
N SER A 463 18.37 -2.51 -19.47
CA SER A 463 18.84 -1.36 -18.70
C SER A 463 18.88 -1.69 -17.20
N LYS A 464 19.67 -0.94 -16.41
CA LYS A 464 19.71 -1.13 -14.95
C LYS A 464 18.31 -1.02 -14.33
N ALA A 465 17.51 -0.07 -14.81
CA ALA A 465 16.12 0.11 -14.38
C ALA A 465 15.25 -1.10 -14.77
N ALA A 466 15.31 -1.55 -16.02
CA ALA A 466 14.54 -2.71 -16.48
C ALA A 466 14.94 -4.00 -15.74
N LYS A 467 16.24 -4.18 -15.47
CA LYS A 467 16.75 -5.30 -14.67
C LYS A 467 16.27 -5.22 -13.23
N GLY A 468 16.24 -4.02 -12.64
CA GLY A 468 15.68 -3.79 -11.30
C GLY A 468 14.20 -4.14 -11.23
N ARG A 469 13.39 -3.65 -12.17
CA ARG A 469 11.96 -3.98 -12.26
C ARG A 469 11.72 -5.48 -12.47
N LEU A 470 12.52 -6.12 -13.32
CA LEU A 470 12.38 -7.55 -13.57
C LEU A 470 12.77 -8.38 -12.33
N ALA A 471 13.79 -7.94 -11.60
CA ALA A 471 14.18 -8.58 -10.34
C ALA A 471 13.07 -8.45 -9.28
N SER A 472 12.46 -7.26 -9.13
CA SER A 472 11.35 -7.07 -8.17
C SER A 472 10.11 -7.87 -8.54
N ILE A 473 9.80 -8.01 -9.84
CA ILE A 473 8.69 -8.84 -10.30
C ILE A 473 8.96 -10.33 -10.05
N LYS A 474 10.19 -10.79 -10.24
CA LYS A 474 10.57 -12.19 -9.96
C LYS A 474 10.51 -12.52 -8.48
N THR A 475 10.81 -11.57 -7.60
CA THR A 475 10.61 -11.75 -6.15
C THR A 475 9.13 -11.69 -5.76
N SER A 476 8.26 -11.07 -6.56
CA SER A 476 6.83 -10.93 -6.28
C SER A 476 5.95 -11.93 -7.05
N SER A 477 6.49 -12.81 -7.89
CA SER A 477 5.70 -13.77 -8.68
C SER A 477 5.30 -15.02 -7.87
N GLY A 478 5.53 -15.02 -6.56
CA GLY A 478 4.79 -15.86 -5.61
C GLY A 478 3.44 -15.20 -5.35
N THR A 479 2.44 -15.49 -6.18
CA THR A 479 1.08 -15.00 -6.04
C THR A 479 0.40 -15.63 -4.81
N ALA A 480 0.37 -14.88 -3.70
CA ALA A 480 -0.73 -14.76 -2.72
C ALA A 480 -0.14 -14.16 -1.44
N THR A 481 -0.71 -13.06 -0.97
CA THR A 481 -0.39 -12.43 0.32
C THR A 481 -0.99 -13.21 1.51
N SER A 482 -1.12 -14.54 1.43
CA SER A 482 -1.41 -15.33 2.63
C SER A 482 -0.07 -15.59 3.33
N GLY A 483 -0.03 -15.39 4.65
CA GLY A 483 1.17 -15.58 5.48
C GLY A 483 1.74 -17.00 5.51
N LEU A 484 1.28 -17.88 4.63
CA LEU A 484 1.79 -19.24 4.42
C LEU A 484 2.45 -19.43 3.04
N ALA A 485 2.55 -18.37 2.21
CA ALA A 485 3.25 -18.44 0.93
C ALA A 485 4.78 -18.43 1.16
N THR A 486 5.38 -19.62 1.19
CA THR A 486 6.83 -19.84 1.31
C THR A 486 7.63 -19.09 0.25
N SER A 487 8.82 -18.62 0.62
CA SER A 487 9.86 -17.93 -0.19
C SER A 487 10.48 -18.77 -1.33
N LEU A 488 9.73 -19.70 -1.91
CA LEU A 488 10.17 -20.64 -2.94
C LEU A 488 9.62 -20.24 -4.31
N ALA A 489 10.49 -19.73 -5.18
CA ALA A 489 10.16 -19.50 -6.59
C ALA A 489 10.36 -20.80 -7.38
N PHE A 490 9.27 -21.35 -7.94
CA PHE A 490 9.35 -22.50 -8.85
C PHE A 490 9.57 -22.00 -10.28
N THR A 491 10.77 -22.21 -10.84
CA THR A 491 11.02 -21.90 -12.25
C THR A 491 10.97 -23.18 -13.10
N PRO A 492 10.43 -23.15 -14.34
CA PRO A 492 10.20 -24.35 -15.14
C PRO A 492 11.48 -25.08 -15.60
N VAL A 493 12.66 -24.46 -15.43
CA VAL A 493 13.92 -24.95 -16.02
C VAL A 493 15.00 -25.23 -14.99
N GLN A 494 14.91 -24.71 -13.75
CA GLN A 494 16.00 -24.85 -12.75
C GLN A 494 15.58 -25.34 -11.36
N GLY A 495 14.29 -25.65 -11.13
CA GLY A 495 13.84 -26.14 -9.82
C GLY A 495 13.88 -25.07 -8.73
N LEU A 496 13.60 -25.48 -7.49
CA LEU A 496 13.40 -24.65 -6.29
C LEU A 496 14.59 -23.69 -6.06
N GLU A 497 14.37 -22.39 -6.27
CA GLU A 497 15.36 -21.36 -5.89
C GLU A 497 14.85 -20.63 -4.64
N LEU A 498 15.53 -20.86 -3.51
CA LEU A 498 15.35 -20.11 -2.27
C LEU A 498 16.16 -18.81 -2.38
N VAL A 499 15.48 -17.69 -2.59
CA VAL A 499 16.14 -16.38 -2.64
C VAL A 499 16.39 -15.91 -1.21
N ASP A 500 17.60 -16.14 -0.68
CA ASP A 500 18.03 -15.59 0.61
C ASP A 500 18.43 -14.11 0.46
N PRO A 501 17.63 -13.14 0.96
CA PRO A 501 18.01 -11.72 0.92
C PRO A 501 19.27 -11.41 1.76
N SER A 502 19.57 -12.24 2.76
CA SER A 502 20.76 -12.15 3.61
C SER A 502 22.07 -12.37 2.85
N LYS A 503 22.09 -13.20 1.80
CA LYS A 503 23.29 -13.44 0.97
C LYS A 503 23.72 -12.20 0.19
N LEU A 504 22.78 -11.34 -0.19
CA LEU A 504 23.09 -10.06 -0.85
C LEU A 504 23.72 -9.07 0.14
N ARG A 505 23.25 -9.06 1.39
CA ARG A 505 23.77 -8.21 2.48
C ARG A 505 25.21 -8.64 2.84
N ASN A 506 25.41 -9.94 3.07
CA ASN A 506 26.75 -10.50 3.34
C ASN A 506 27.75 -10.21 2.20
N LYS A 507 27.30 -10.16 0.95
CA LYS A 507 28.17 -9.83 -0.19
C LYS A 507 28.57 -8.35 -0.24
N VAL A 508 27.70 -7.46 0.25
CA VAL A 508 28.01 -6.03 0.42
C VAL A 508 28.96 -5.87 1.61
N ASP A 509 28.71 -6.57 2.70
CA ASP A 509 29.54 -6.55 3.91
C ASP A 509 30.94 -7.11 3.64
N ASP A 510 31.07 -8.22 2.91
CA ASP A 510 32.35 -8.79 2.47
C ASP A 510 33.11 -7.85 1.52
N ALA A 511 32.39 -7.12 0.67
CA ALA A 511 33.00 -6.14 -0.23
C ALA A 511 33.50 -4.90 0.52
N ASN A 512 32.74 -4.45 1.53
CA ASN A 512 33.14 -3.40 2.45
C ASN A 512 34.33 -3.84 3.31
N ALA A 513 34.29 -5.06 3.87
CA ALA A 513 35.38 -5.62 4.65
C ALA A 513 36.69 -5.73 3.86
N LYS A 514 36.64 -6.13 2.58
CA LYS A 514 37.81 -6.11 1.68
C LYS A 514 38.32 -4.70 1.40
N TRP A 515 37.42 -3.72 1.30
CA TRP A 515 37.78 -2.31 1.08
C TRP A 515 38.49 -1.70 2.30
N PHE A 516 38.13 -2.11 3.52
CA PHE A 516 38.74 -1.63 4.77
C PHE A 516 39.91 -2.49 5.28
N ALA A 517 40.09 -3.70 4.77
CA ALA A 517 41.21 -4.57 5.15
C ALA A 517 42.57 -4.19 4.53
N GLU A 518 42.58 -3.45 3.41
CA GLU A 518 43.80 -3.15 2.64
C GLU A 518 44.33 -1.71 2.86
N GLY A 519 43.67 -0.91 3.70
CA GLY A 519 44.03 0.48 4.00
C GLY A 519 44.72 0.63 5.35
N ALA A 520 45.85 1.35 5.38
CA ALA A 520 46.71 1.60 6.53
C ALA A 520 46.09 2.49 7.63
N PHE A 521 45.02 2.02 8.27
CA PHE A 521 44.49 2.61 9.51
C PHE A 521 44.53 1.55 10.60
N THR A 522 45.34 1.80 11.63
CA THR A 522 45.44 0.96 12.82
C THR A 522 44.12 1.01 13.59
N HIS A 523 43.34 -0.06 13.54
CA HIS A 523 42.28 -0.27 14.52
C HIS A 523 42.90 -0.54 15.90
N VAL A 524 42.61 0.33 16.87
CA VAL A 524 42.78 0.00 18.28
C VAL A 524 41.81 -1.14 18.60
N ARG A 525 42.35 -2.30 18.98
CA ARG A 525 41.55 -3.44 19.45
C ARG A 525 40.90 -3.02 20.77
N LYS A 526 39.57 -2.89 20.78
CA LYS A 526 38.79 -2.61 22.00
C LYS A 526 38.88 -3.84 22.90
N GLY A 527 39.77 -3.84 23.89
CA GLY A 527 39.96 -4.99 24.78
C GLY A 527 41.03 -4.89 25.86
N GLU A 528 41.99 -3.97 25.80
CA GLU A 528 42.99 -3.82 26.88
C GLU A 528 42.86 -2.47 27.59
N GLY A 529 42.64 -2.55 28.90
CA GLY A 529 42.49 -1.41 29.80
C GLY A 529 43.76 -0.55 29.84
N ILE A 530 43.53 0.76 29.99
CA ILE A 530 44.57 1.78 30.08
C ILE A 530 45.42 1.51 31.33
N GLY A 531 46.66 1.06 31.10
CA GLY A 531 47.68 0.88 32.12
C GLY A 531 48.20 2.21 32.67
N LYS A 532 48.44 2.21 33.99
CA LYS A 532 48.95 3.31 34.83
C LYS A 532 50.19 4.04 34.25
N PRO A 533 50.40 5.33 34.58
CA PRO A 533 51.61 6.05 34.19
C PRO A 533 52.84 5.55 34.96
N ALA A 534 53.96 5.42 34.24
CA ALA A 534 55.25 4.97 34.76
C ALA A 534 55.95 6.03 35.65
N PRO A 535 56.78 5.62 36.64
CA PRO A 535 57.47 6.55 37.53
C PRO A 535 58.72 7.17 36.88
N SER A 536 58.96 8.43 37.23
CA SER A 536 60.12 9.24 36.84
C SER A 536 61.44 8.63 37.33
N SER A 537 62.38 8.36 36.42
CA SER A 537 63.77 8.03 36.76
C SER A 537 64.65 9.27 36.67
N SER A 538 65.25 9.60 37.81
CA SER A 538 66.34 10.55 37.99
C SER A 538 67.62 10.06 37.30
N LYS A 539 68.29 10.93 36.54
CA LYS A 539 69.69 10.76 36.12
C LYS A 539 70.64 10.87 37.33
N PRO A 540 71.75 10.13 37.33
CA PRO A 540 73.00 10.65 37.85
C PRO A 540 74.08 10.73 36.75
N THR A 541 74.78 11.86 36.77
CA THR A 541 76.12 12.19 36.23
C THR A 541 76.47 11.80 34.80
#